data_AF-X0B2K6-F1
#
_entry.id   AF-X0B2K6-F1
#
_cell.length_a   1.000
_cell.length_b   1.000
_cell.length_c   1.000
_cell.angle_alpha   90.00
_cell.angle_beta   90.00
_cell.angle_gamma   90.00
#
_symmetry.space_group_name_H-M   'P 1'
#
loop_
_entity.id
_entity.type
_entity.pdbx_description
1 polymer ?
#
loop_
_entity_poly.entity_id
_entity_poly.type
_entity_poly.pdbx_seq_one_letter_code
_entity_poly.pdbx_strand_id
1 'polypeptide(L)'
;MASTTILEWLLYAAAPGIIWISVLVIYRLFFHPLAQYPGPKLAACSQLWFIQAWTRGRYPFVMKQVHDKYGDVVRIAPNELSFQSPVAYKDIYARASKEAQFLKSEVLYSTHPSAARPNIVFSRDPQDHRQQRNEISHAFSGKSLSEAQVVIEDYTELFVTQLVEKGGPKTEGVDVSVVYNWLTFDIIGEMAHPLQFDQCWPNTYVKIMVPLTLQKLM
;
A
#
# COMPACT_ATOMS: atom_id res chain seq x y z
N MET A 1 25.04 -40.63 -29.16
CA MET A 1 25.68 -39.62 -30.02
C MET A 1 24.78 -38.41 -30.31
N ALA A 2 23.46 -38.56 -30.51
CA ALA A 2 22.57 -37.41 -30.75
C ALA A 2 22.17 -36.61 -29.49
N SER A 3 22.22 -37.22 -28.29
CA SER A 3 21.90 -36.54 -27.02
C SER A 3 23.00 -35.60 -26.52
N THR A 4 24.27 -35.89 -26.83
CA THR A 4 25.43 -35.09 -26.41
C THR A 4 25.53 -33.79 -27.19
N THR A 5 25.16 -33.79 -28.48
CA THR A 5 25.16 -32.59 -29.32
C THR A 5 24.07 -31.59 -28.90
N ILE A 6 22.88 -32.06 -28.54
CA ILE A 6 21.79 -31.19 -28.04
C ILE A 6 22.21 -30.49 -26.74
N LEU A 7 22.87 -31.22 -25.82
CA LEU A 7 23.38 -30.65 -24.57
C LEU A 7 24.46 -29.58 -24.82
N GLU A 8 25.35 -29.79 -25.79
CA GLU A 8 26.37 -28.81 -26.18
C GLU A 8 25.74 -27.52 -26.73
N TRP A 9 24.75 -27.64 -27.63
CA TRP A 9 24.02 -26.48 -28.15
C TRP A 9 23.27 -25.71 -27.06
N LEU A 10 22.67 -26.41 -26.09
CA LEU A 10 22.04 -25.79 -24.92
C LEU A 10 23.05 -25.05 -24.04
N LEU A 11 24.25 -25.60 -23.86
CA LEU A 11 25.33 -24.94 -23.11
C LEU A 11 25.84 -23.69 -23.82
N TYR A 12 26.06 -23.75 -25.15
CA TYR A 12 26.47 -22.59 -25.93
C TYR A 12 25.41 -21.48 -25.92
N ALA A 13 24.13 -21.84 -25.93
CA ALA A 13 23.04 -20.89 -25.79
C ALA A 13 22.95 -20.26 -24.39
N ALA A 14 23.23 -21.03 -23.33
CA ALA A 14 23.16 -20.56 -21.94
C ALA A 14 24.39 -19.73 -21.50
N ALA A 15 25.57 -20.02 -22.04
CA ALA A 15 26.84 -19.37 -21.70
C ALA A 15 26.81 -17.83 -21.74
N PRO A 16 26.31 -17.15 -22.81
CA PRO A 16 26.27 -15.69 -22.85
C PRO A 16 25.37 -15.11 -21.75
N GLY A 17 24.26 -15.77 -21.41
CA GLY A 17 23.37 -15.35 -20.32
C GLY A 17 24.06 -15.42 -18.97
N ILE A 18 24.80 -16.50 -18.70
CA ILE A 18 25.56 -16.68 -17.45
C ILE A 18 26.67 -15.61 -17.33
N ILE A 19 27.39 -15.36 -18.41
CA ILE A 19 28.44 -14.33 -18.46
C ILE A 19 27.83 -12.95 -18.18
N TRP A 20 26.73 -12.61 -18.86
CA TRP A 20 26.02 -11.35 -18.66
C TRP A 20 25.56 -11.15 -17.21
N ILE A 21 24.91 -12.16 -16.61
CA ILE A 21 24.45 -12.11 -15.22
C ILE A 21 25.63 -11.95 -14.26
N SER A 22 26.74 -12.65 -14.50
CA SER A 22 27.94 -12.58 -13.67
C SER A 22 28.56 -11.18 -13.70
N VAL A 23 28.72 -10.61 -14.89
CA VAL A 23 29.21 -9.22 -15.07
C VAL A 23 28.27 -8.23 -14.38
N LEU A 24 26.96 -8.38 -14.55
CA LEU A 24 25.96 -7.52 -13.93
C LEU A 24 25.99 -7.58 -12.40
N VAL A 25 26.14 -8.77 -11.82
CA VAL A 25 26.25 -8.96 -10.36
C VAL A 25 27.52 -8.29 -9.82
N ILE A 26 28.66 -8.48 -10.48
CA ILE A 26 29.93 -7.85 -10.09
C ILE A 26 29.78 -6.32 -10.15
N TYR A 27 29.23 -5.80 -11.25
CA TYR A 27 28.96 -4.37 -11.38
C TYR A 27 28.06 -3.85 -10.25
N ARG A 28 26.94 -4.53 -9.98
CA ARG A 28 25.97 -4.11 -8.96
C ARG A 28 26.52 -4.10 -7.54
N LEU A 29 27.43 -5.03 -7.23
CA LEU A 29 28.03 -5.16 -5.90
C LEU A 29 29.19 -4.19 -5.67
N PHE A 30 30.00 -3.91 -6.68
CA PHE A 30 31.26 -3.17 -6.48
C PHE A 30 31.32 -1.80 -7.15
N PHE A 31 30.68 -1.64 -8.31
CA PHE A 31 30.83 -0.44 -9.15
C PHE A 31 29.55 0.41 -9.24
N HIS A 32 28.44 -0.09 -8.70
CA HIS A 32 27.19 0.64 -8.68
C HIS A 32 27.28 1.87 -7.77
N PRO A 33 26.66 3.02 -8.11
CA PRO A 33 26.64 4.19 -7.24
C PRO A 33 26.12 3.92 -5.83
N LEU A 34 25.21 2.94 -5.70
CA LEU A 34 24.66 2.50 -4.41
C LEU A 34 25.46 1.38 -3.72
N ALA A 35 26.62 0.97 -4.25
CA ALA A 35 27.44 -0.11 -3.68
C ALA A 35 27.99 0.24 -2.28
N GLN A 36 28.12 1.52 -1.95
CA GLN A 36 28.56 1.99 -0.64
C GLN A 36 27.54 1.74 0.48
N TYR A 37 26.26 1.53 0.14
CA TYR A 37 25.21 1.34 1.14
C TYR A 37 25.11 -0.13 1.56
N PRO A 38 25.02 -0.40 2.87
CA PRO A 38 24.92 -1.77 3.37
C PRO A 38 23.57 -2.39 3.02
N GLY A 39 23.49 -3.72 3.05
CA GLY A 39 22.23 -4.44 2.84
C GLY A 39 22.43 -5.92 2.48
N PRO A 40 21.33 -6.68 2.35
CA PRO A 40 21.39 -8.07 1.88
C PRO A 40 22.02 -8.15 0.49
N LYS A 41 23.06 -8.97 0.30
CA LYS A 41 23.75 -9.10 -1.00
C LYS A 41 22.80 -9.49 -2.14
N LEU A 42 21.82 -10.35 -1.87
CA LEU A 42 20.79 -10.74 -2.85
C LEU A 42 19.94 -9.54 -3.30
N ALA A 43 19.69 -8.58 -2.40
CA ALA A 43 18.96 -7.35 -2.69
C ALA A 43 19.80 -6.39 -3.57
N ALA A 44 21.09 -6.27 -3.30
CA ALA A 44 21.99 -5.50 -4.16
C ALA A 44 22.09 -6.08 -5.58
N CYS A 45 22.05 -7.41 -5.72
CA CYS A 45 22.14 -8.08 -7.01
C CYS A 45 20.84 -8.07 -7.81
N SER A 46 19.68 -8.22 -7.17
CA SER A 46 18.40 -8.45 -7.86
C SER A 46 17.18 -8.04 -7.02
N GLN A 47 16.03 -7.85 -7.68
CA GLN A 47 14.75 -7.64 -6.98
C GLN A 47 14.17 -8.91 -6.33
N LEU A 48 14.77 -10.09 -6.56
CA LEU A 48 14.24 -11.37 -6.06
C LEU A 48 14.13 -11.37 -4.52
N TRP A 49 15.09 -10.73 -3.85
CA TRP A 49 15.04 -10.60 -2.39
C TRP A 49 13.82 -9.81 -1.92
N PHE A 50 13.53 -8.68 -2.59
CA PHE A 50 12.34 -7.87 -2.31
C PHE A 50 11.06 -8.66 -2.57
N ILE A 51 10.95 -9.31 -3.73
CA ILE A 51 9.77 -10.13 -4.10
C ILE A 51 9.53 -11.24 -3.07
N GLN A 52 10.59 -11.92 -2.63
CA GLN A 52 10.50 -12.95 -1.61
C GLN A 52 10.03 -12.39 -0.27
N ALA A 53 10.56 -11.24 0.16
CA ALA A 53 10.14 -10.58 1.40
C ALA A 53 8.67 -10.14 1.34
N TRP A 54 8.24 -9.62 0.18
CA TRP A 54 6.89 -9.12 -0.07
C TRP A 54 5.85 -10.26 -0.10
N THR A 55 6.09 -11.27 -0.93
CA THR A 55 5.15 -12.39 -1.14
C THR A 55 4.96 -13.29 0.08
N ARG A 56 5.88 -13.25 1.05
CA ARG A 56 5.76 -13.95 2.34
C ARG A 56 4.78 -13.30 3.32
N GLY A 57 4.25 -12.11 3.02
CA GLY A 57 3.34 -11.38 3.91
C GLY A 57 3.97 -10.89 5.21
N ARG A 58 5.31 -10.93 5.31
CA ARG A 58 6.07 -10.50 6.50
C ARG A 58 7.03 -9.35 6.22
N TYR A 59 6.79 -8.62 5.13
CA TYR A 59 7.66 -7.53 4.66
C TYR A 59 8.01 -6.51 5.77
N PRO A 60 7.07 -6.01 6.60
CA PRO A 60 7.41 -5.07 7.66
C PRO A 60 8.41 -5.62 8.69
N PHE A 61 8.27 -6.89 9.07
CA PHE A 61 9.18 -7.56 10.01
C PHE A 61 10.56 -7.80 9.39
N VAL A 62 10.60 -8.15 8.10
CA VAL A 62 11.86 -8.29 7.36
C VAL A 62 12.60 -6.95 7.26
N MET A 63 11.89 -5.86 6.95
CA MET A 63 12.49 -4.52 6.92
C MET A 63 13.06 -4.13 8.27
N LYS A 64 12.31 -4.37 9.36
CA LYS A 64 12.82 -4.13 10.71
C LYS A 64 14.13 -4.89 10.98
N GLN A 65 14.17 -6.20 10.73
CA GLN A 65 15.38 -7.01 10.94
C GLN A 65 16.57 -6.52 10.11
N VAL A 66 16.30 -6.05 8.90
CA VAL A 66 17.32 -5.54 7.98
C VAL A 66 17.88 -4.21 8.48
N HIS A 67 17.04 -3.28 8.92
CA HIS A 67 17.49 -2.03 9.53
C HIS A 67 18.18 -2.24 10.88
N ASP A 68 17.69 -3.15 11.72
CA ASP A 68 18.35 -3.52 12.98
C ASP A 68 19.78 -4.06 12.73
N LYS A 69 20.03 -4.68 11.57
CA LYS A 69 21.33 -5.26 11.21
C LYS A 69 22.27 -4.31 10.48
N TYR A 70 21.75 -3.53 9.53
CA TYR A 70 22.56 -2.74 8.59
C TYR A 70 22.51 -1.23 8.87
N GLY A 71 21.64 -0.77 9.77
CA GLY A 71 21.49 0.63 10.18
C GLY A 71 20.36 1.37 9.46
N ASP A 72 20.39 2.70 9.52
CA ASP A 72 19.27 3.55 9.11
C ASP A 72 19.10 3.67 7.59
N VAL A 73 20.13 3.37 6.79
CA VAL A 73 20.07 3.43 5.33
C VAL A 73 20.50 2.10 4.75
N VAL A 74 19.58 1.41 4.08
CA VAL A 74 19.80 0.03 3.62
C VAL A 74 19.40 -0.14 2.16
N ARG A 75 20.26 -0.77 1.37
CA ARG A 75 19.96 -1.14 -0.01
C ARG A 75 19.07 -2.39 -0.07
N ILE A 76 17.82 -2.20 -0.50
CA ILE A 76 16.77 -3.25 -0.54
C ILE A 76 16.45 -3.75 -1.95
N ALA A 77 16.96 -3.09 -2.98
CA ALA A 77 16.99 -3.56 -4.36
C ALA A 77 18.21 -2.94 -5.10
N PRO A 78 18.51 -3.34 -6.35
CA PRO A 78 19.66 -2.78 -7.05
C PRO A 78 19.67 -1.26 -7.13
N ASN A 79 18.50 -0.63 -7.29
CA ASN A 79 18.33 0.82 -7.42
C ASN A 79 17.46 1.43 -6.31
N GLU A 80 17.31 0.75 -5.16
CA GLU A 80 16.40 1.21 -4.10
C GLU A 80 17.08 1.18 -2.73
N LEU A 81 16.87 2.27 -1.99
CA LEU A 81 17.27 2.42 -0.61
C LEU A 81 16.04 2.54 0.27
N SER A 82 16.11 1.93 1.44
CA SER A 82 15.18 2.09 2.53
C SER A 82 15.81 2.95 3.61
N PHE A 83 15.01 3.84 4.21
CA PHE A 83 15.47 4.82 5.20
C PHE A 83 14.64 4.68 6.48
N GLN A 84 15.33 4.59 7.63
CA GLN A 84 14.74 4.57 8.96
C GLN A 84 15.15 5.84 9.74
N SER A 85 14.87 7.02 9.19
CA SER A 85 15.22 8.30 9.82
C SER A 85 14.09 9.34 9.69
N PRO A 86 13.76 10.08 10.76
CA PRO A 86 12.81 11.19 10.70
C PRO A 86 13.24 12.32 9.75
N VAL A 87 14.56 12.50 9.56
CA VAL A 87 15.11 13.50 8.63
C VAL A 87 14.82 13.07 7.20
N ALA A 88 15.12 11.81 6.86
CA ALA A 88 14.81 11.26 5.54
C ALA A 88 13.31 11.31 5.22
N TYR A 89 12.45 11.09 6.21
CA TYR A 89 11.01 11.25 6.02
C TYR A 89 10.65 12.67 5.56
N LYS A 90 11.22 13.70 6.19
CA LYS A 90 11.02 15.10 5.78
C LYS A 90 11.63 15.35 4.40
N ASP A 91 12.83 14.89 4.14
CA ASP A 91 13.50 15.14 2.85
C ASP A 91 12.76 14.49 1.67
N ILE A 92 12.15 13.31 1.89
CA ILE A 92 11.42 12.56 0.86
C ILE A 92 9.99 13.09 0.70
N TYR A 93 9.27 13.34 1.81
CA TYR A 93 7.83 13.61 1.78
C TYR A 93 7.42 15.06 2.08
N ALA A 94 8.30 15.90 2.64
CA ALA A 94 7.97 17.31 2.81
C ALA A 94 7.78 17.98 1.43
N ARG A 95 7.18 19.17 1.43
CA ARG A 95 7.02 19.98 0.21
C ARG A 95 8.40 20.22 -0.40
N ALA A 96 8.78 19.41 -1.37
CA ALA A 96 9.99 19.66 -2.12
C ALA A 96 9.87 21.01 -2.82
N SER A 97 10.98 21.75 -2.87
CA SER A 97 11.12 22.88 -3.77
C SER A 97 10.77 22.42 -5.19
N LYS A 98 10.43 23.36 -6.08
CA LYS A 98 10.00 23.07 -7.47
C LYS A 98 11.00 22.20 -8.27
N GLU A 99 12.20 21.95 -7.76
CA GLU A 99 13.33 21.36 -8.50
C GLU A 99 13.65 19.90 -8.13
N ALA A 100 13.12 19.33 -7.03
CA ALA A 100 13.53 17.99 -6.58
C ALA A 100 12.40 17.18 -5.89
N GLN A 101 11.29 16.92 -6.59
CA GLN A 101 10.24 16.04 -6.08
C GLN A 101 10.53 14.58 -6.42
N PHE A 102 10.58 13.72 -5.40
CA PHE A 102 10.60 12.27 -5.62
C PHE A 102 9.26 11.80 -6.17
N LEU A 103 9.29 11.24 -7.38
CA LEU A 103 8.10 10.65 -7.98
C LEU A 103 7.77 9.32 -7.29
N LYS A 104 6.48 9.03 -7.18
CA LYS A 104 6.01 7.70 -6.77
C LYS A 104 6.62 6.63 -7.69
N SER A 105 6.94 5.47 -7.11
CA SER A 105 7.57 4.35 -7.83
C SER A 105 6.77 3.98 -9.08
N GLU A 106 7.46 3.82 -10.20
CA GLU A 106 6.82 3.37 -11.44
C GLU A 106 6.22 1.98 -11.26
N VAL A 107 7.02 1.03 -10.77
CA VAL A 107 6.65 -0.37 -10.61
C VAL A 107 5.39 -0.54 -9.76
N LEU A 108 5.27 0.23 -8.68
CA LEU A 108 4.14 0.11 -7.74
C LEU A 108 2.88 0.84 -8.19
N TYR A 109 3.01 1.90 -8.99
CA TYR A 109 1.88 2.78 -9.30
C TYR A 109 1.44 2.76 -10.77
N SER A 110 2.22 2.19 -11.70
CA SER A 110 1.85 2.06 -13.12
C SER A 110 1.16 0.74 -13.47
N THR A 111 1.19 -0.25 -12.56
CA THR A 111 0.69 -1.61 -12.82
C THR A 111 -0.76 -1.83 -12.38
N HIS A 112 -1.37 -0.85 -11.69
CA HIS A 112 -2.76 -0.91 -11.25
C HIS A 112 -3.73 -0.62 -12.40
N PRO A 113 -4.95 -1.18 -12.45
CA PRO A 113 -5.95 -0.83 -13.47
C PRO A 113 -6.26 0.67 -13.55
N SER A 114 -6.12 1.38 -12.43
CA SER A 114 -6.25 2.84 -12.35
C SER A 114 -5.11 3.60 -13.03
N ALA A 115 -4.03 2.95 -13.48
CA ALA A 115 -2.92 3.63 -14.13
C ALA A 115 -3.31 4.27 -15.48
N ALA A 116 -4.33 3.74 -16.17
CA ALA A 116 -4.84 4.33 -17.41
C ALA A 116 -5.58 5.67 -17.18
N ARG A 117 -6.15 5.86 -15.99
CA ARG A 117 -6.79 7.10 -15.53
C ARG A 117 -6.52 7.26 -14.03
N PRO A 118 -5.33 7.77 -13.65
CA PRO A 118 -4.89 7.76 -12.27
C PRO A 118 -5.74 8.70 -11.42
N ASN A 119 -6.32 8.16 -10.35
CA ASN A 119 -6.89 8.97 -9.27
C ASN A 119 -5.78 9.58 -8.40
N ILE A 120 -6.16 10.36 -7.38
CA ILE A 120 -5.19 11.05 -6.50
C ILE A 120 -4.17 10.10 -5.85
N VAL A 121 -4.54 8.85 -5.57
CA VAL A 121 -3.63 7.87 -4.97
C VAL A 121 -2.61 7.38 -5.99
N PHE A 122 -3.04 7.13 -7.24
CA PHE A 122 -2.21 6.56 -8.29
C PHE A 122 -1.50 7.60 -9.18
N SER A 123 -1.89 8.87 -9.08
CA SER A 123 -1.25 9.94 -9.85
C SER A 123 0.20 10.13 -9.41
N ARG A 124 1.11 9.96 -10.38
CA ARG A 124 2.57 10.13 -10.24
C ARG A 124 3.02 11.53 -10.66
N ASP A 125 2.30 12.17 -11.59
CA ASP A 125 2.59 13.54 -12.02
C ASP A 125 2.17 14.51 -10.90
N PRO A 126 3.10 15.33 -10.37
CA PRO A 126 2.78 16.30 -9.33
C PRO A 126 1.76 17.36 -9.73
N GLN A 127 1.61 17.69 -11.01
CA GLN A 127 0.62 18.64 -11.50
C GLN A 127 -0.79 18.04 -11.45
N ASP A 128 -0.97 16.85 -12.02
CA ASP A 128 -2.23 16.11 -11.98
C ASP A 128 -2.65 15.84 -10.54
N HIS A 129 -1.72 15.36 -9.71
CA HIS A 129 -1.98 15.11 -8.29
C HIS A 129 -2.41 16.39 -7.56
N ARG A 130 -1.80 17.54 -7.89
CA ARG A 130 -2.16 18.83 -7.28
C ARG A 130 -3.55 19.27 -7.71
N GLN A 131 -3.90 19.13 -8.98
CA GLN A 131 -5.24 19.43 -9.49
C GLN A 131 -6.28 18.58 -8.77
N GLN A 132 -6.11 17.25 -8.76
CA GLN A 132 -7.03 16.32 -8.11
C GLN A 132 -7.14 16.57 -6.60
N ARG A 133 -6.03 16.91 -5.93
CA ARG A 133 -6.02 17.29 -4.52
C ARG A 133 -6.83 18.57 -4.27
N ASN A 134 -6.70 19.56 -5.15
CA ASN A 134 -7.45 20.81 -5.02
C ASN A 134 -8.96 20.57 -5.16
N GLU A 135 -9.37 19.72 -6.11
CA GLU A 135 -10.78 19.36 -6.35
C GLU A 135 -11.45 18.77 -5.10
N ILE A 136 -10.76 17.91 -4.35
CA ILE A 136 -11.31 17.30 -3.11
C ILE A 136 -11.02 18.09 -1.84
N SER A 137 -10.16 19.11 -1.89
CA SER A 137 -9.65 19.79 -0.67
C SER A 137 -10.75 20.44 0.16
N HIS A 138 -11.83 20.91 -0.47
CA HIS A 138 -12.97 21.52 0.21
C HIS A 138 -13.68 20.56 1.17
N ALA A 139 -13.76 19.27 0.83
CA ALA A 139 -14.36 18.25 1.69
C ALA A 139 -13.58 18.04 3.01
N PHE A 140 -12.32 18.46 3.06
CA PHE A 140 -11.46 18.42 4.24
C PHE A 140 -11.28 19.79 4.91
N SER A 141 -12.15 20.76 4.58
CA SER A 141 -12.15 22.07 5.25
C SER A 141 -12.62 21.96 6.70
N GLY A 142 -12.23 22.91 7.55
CA GLY A 142 -12.68 22.94 8.96
C GLY A 142 -14.21 22.90 9.09
N LYS A 143 -14.93 23.59 8.21
CA LYS A 143 -16.39 23.55 8.17
C LYS A 143 -16.92 22.15 7.83
N SER A 144 -16.43 21.52 6.76
CA SER A 144 -16.87 20.18 6.37
C SER A 144 -16.52 19.12 7.42
N LEU A 145 -15.39 19.28 8.12
CA LEU A 145 -15.03 18.41 9.24
C LEU A 145 -15.97 18.59 10.45
N SER A 146 -16.39 19.84 10.75
CA SER A 146 -17.40 20.09 11.78
C SER A 146 -18.76 19.50 11.42
N GLU A 147 -19.18 19.56 10.16
CA GLU A 147 -20.40 18.90 9.68
C GLU A 147 -20.30 17.37 9.77
N ALA A 148 -19.13 16.81 9.41
CA ALA A 148 -18.86 15.38 9.52
C ALA A 148 -18.83 14.86 10.97
N GLN A 149 -18.49 15.71 11.95
CA GLN A 149 -18.45 15.33 13.35
C GLN A 149 -19.79 14.78 13.83
N VAL A 150 -20.90 15.44 13.48
CA VAL A 150 -22.26 15.01 13.87
C VAL A 150 -22.54 13.60 13.35
N VAL A 151 -22.21 13.35 12.08
CA VAL A 151 -22.37 12.03 11.44
C VAL A 151 -21.54 10.97 12.17
N ILE A 152 -20.27 11.27 12.47
CA ILE A 152 -19.37 10.33 13.17
C ILE A 152 -19.90 10.02 14.57
N GLU A 153 -20.39 11.01 15.30
CA GLU A 153 -20.96 10.85 16.63
C GLU A 153 -22.19 9.93 16.60
N ASP A 154 -23.13 10.18 15.69
CA ASP A 154 -24.34 9.37 15.52
C ASP A 154 -24.01 7.89 15.24
N TYR A 155 -23.08 7.62 14.31
CA TYR A 155 -22.64 6.27 14.00
C TYR A 155 -21.87 5.60 15.13
N THR A 156 -21.09 6.38 15.89
CA THR A 156 -20.34 5.86 17.03
C THR A 156 -21.28 5.47 18.17
N GLU A 157 -22.30 6.28 18.46
CA GLU A 157 -23.31 5.98 19.48
C GLU A 157 -24.10 4.70 19.10
N LEU A 158 -24.49 4.59 17.83
CA LEU A 158 -25.14 3.40 17.31
C LEU A 158 -24.26 2.15 17.41
N PHE A 159 -22.97 2.27 17.07
CA PHE A 159 -22.00 1.19 17.20
C PHE A 159 -21.86 0.71 18.64
N VAL A 160 -21.70 1.63 19.60
CA VAL A 160 -21.60 1.29 21.03
C VAL A 160 -22.88 0.60 21.51
N THR A 161 -24.04 1.12 21.12
CA THR A 161 -25.34 0.53 21.48
C THR A 161 -25.44 -0.91 20.98
N GLN A 162 -25.12 -1.16 19.71
CA GLN A 162 -25.16 -2.52 19.13
C GLN A 162 -24.12 -3.46 19.75
N LEU A 163 -22.94 -2.96 20.12
CA LEU A 163 -21.93 -3.75 20.82
C LEU A 163 -22.40 -4.20 22.21
N VAL A 164 -23.07 -3.32 22.96
CA VAL A 164 -23.62 -3.67 24.27
C VAL A 164 -24.73 -4.71 24.14
N GLU A 165 -25.63 -4.54 23.18
CA GLU A 165 -26.76 -5.45 22.96
C GLU A 165 -26.31 -6.84 22.46
N LYS A 166 -25.37 -6.87 21.51
CA LYS A 166 -24.97 -8.11 20.80
C LYS A 166 -23.67 -8.72 21.31
N GLY A 167 -22.87 -8.00 22.08
CA GLY A 167 -21.56 -8.44 22.59
C GLY A 167 -21.51 -8.67 24.11
N GLY A 168 -22.64 -8.59 24.81
CA GLY A 168 -22.69 -8.78 26.26
C GLY A 168 -22.40 -10.23 26.71
N PRO A 169 -22.18 -10.48 28.02
CA PRO A 169 -21.82 -11.81 28.55
C PRO A 169 -22.82 -12.95 28.29
N LYS A 170 -24.02 -12.61 27.78
CA LYS A 170 -25.12 -13.55 27.49
C LYS A 170 -25.30 -13.82 25.99
N THR A 171 -24.42 -13.31 25.13
CA THR A 171 -24.46 -13.52 23.68
C THR A 171 -23.31 -14.43 23.22
N GLU A 172 -23.28 -14.78 21.93
CA GLU A 172 -22.18 -15.55 21.34
C GLU A 172 -20.90 -14.70 21.14
N GLY A 173 -20.92 -13.43 21.55
CA GLY A 173 -19.88 -12.46 21.24
C GLY A 173 -20.00 -11.94 19.81
N VAL A 174 -19.20 -10.92 19.51
CA VAL A 174 -19.12 -10.32 18.16
C VAL A 174 -17.67 -10.32 17.67
N ASP A 175 -17.47 -10.54 16.38
CA ASP A 175 -16.17 -10.29 15.76
C ASP A 175 -15.97 -8.79 15.59
N VAL A 176 -15.17 -8.19 16.47
CA VAL A 176 -14.87 -6.75 16.45
C VAL A 176 -14.25 -6.31 15.13
N SER A 177 -13.49 -7.15 14.43
CA SER A 177 -12.90 -6.81 13.14
C SER A 177 -13.98 -6.52 12.10
N VAL A 178 -15.03 -7.34 12.12
CA VAL A 178 -16.20 -7.20 11.24
C VAL A 178 -16.98 -5.94 11.59
N VAL A 179 -17.30 -5.73 12.87
CA VAL A 179 -18.09 -4.57 13.31
C VAL A 179 -17.34 -3.24 13.08
N TYR A 180 -16.02 -3.20 13.28
CA TYR A 180 -15.22 -2.01 12.95
C TYR A 180 -15.20 -1.72 11.45
N ASN A 181 -15.09 -2.76 10.60
CA ASN A 181 -15.21 -2.56 9.16
C ASN A 181 -16.57 -1.92 8.83
N TRP A 182 -17.65 -2.42 9.42
CA TRP A 182 -18.99 -1.86 9.20
C TRP A 182 -19.08 -0.39 9.59
N LEU A 183 -18.65 -0.04 10.81
CA LEU A 183 -18.62 1.34 11.27
C LEU A 183 -17.86 2.27 10.29
N THR A 184 -16.68 1.84 9.83
CA THR A 184 -15.88 2.67 8.90
C THR A 184 -16.54 2.80 7.53
N PHE A 185 -17.14 1.75 6.99
CA PHE A 185 -17.88 1.81 5.72
C PHE A 185 -19.10 2.72 5.84
N ASP A 186 -19.79 2.62 6.97
CA ASP A 186 -20.99 3.37 7.27
C ASP A 186 -20.71 4.89 7.32
N ILE A 187 -19.69 5.29 8.10
CA ILE A 187 -19.24 6.68 8.19
C ILE A 187 -18.73 7.19 6.83
N ILE A 188 -17.87 6.44 6.14
CA ILE A 188 -17.30 6.87 4.85
C ILE A 188 -18.40 6.98 3.79
N GLY A 189 -19.36 6.05 3.78
CA GLY A 189 -20.49 6.05 2.85
C GLY A 189 -21.35 7.30 2.98
N GLU A 190 -21.73 7.65 4.21
CA GLU A 190 -22.49 8.87 4.50
C GLU A 190 -21.72 10.12 4.09
N MET A 191 -20.43 10.19 4.44
CA MET A 191 -19.59 11.35 4.15
C MET A 191 -19.28 11.52 2.65
N ALA A 192 -19.16 10.42 1.90
CA ALA A 192 -18.84 10.46 0.47
C ALA A 192 -20.05 10.86 -0.39
N HIS A 193 -21.27 10.59 0.07
CA HIS A 193 -22.50 10.84 -0.67
C HIS A 193 -23.57 11.54 0.19
N PRO A 194 -23.36 12.81 0.58
CA PRO A 194 -24.37 13.57 1.34
C PRO A 194 -25.64 13.92 0.55
N LEU A 195 -25.70 13.59 -0.75
CA LEU A 195 -26.85 13.85 -1.62
C LEU A 195 -27.32 12.53 -2.25
N GLN A 196 -28.51 12.10 -1.84
CA GLN A 196 -29.39 11.13 -2.51
C GLN A 196 -29.13 9.63 -2.32
N PHE A 197 -29.07 9.16 -1.06
CA PHE A 197 -29.58 7.79 -0.78
C PHE A 197 -31.12 7.76 -0.61
N ASP A 198 -31.73 8.86 -0.16
CA ASP A 198 -33.18 8.93 0.07
C ASP A 198 -34.05 8.77 -1.19
N GLN A 199 -33.54 9.13 -2.39
CA GLN A 199 -34.37 9.14 -3.62
C GLN A 199 -34.23 7.91 -4.51
N CYS A 200 -33.15 7.13 -4.41
CA CYS A 200 -33.00 5.91 -5.22
C CYS A 200 -33.42 4.64 -4.47
N TRP A 201 -33.39 4.63 -3.14
CA TRP A 201 -33.72 3.45 -2.34
C TRP A 201 -34.41 3.89 -1.04
N PRO A 202 -35.75 3.97 -1.01
CA PRO A 202 -36.45 4.36 0.21
C PRO A 202 -36.15 3.31 1.28
N ASN A 203 -35.45 3.72 2.35
CA ASN A 203 -35.12 2.97 3.59
C ASN A 203 -33.81 2.15 3.70
N THR A 204 -32.79 2.33 2.87
CA THR A 204 -31.56 1.51 3.02
C THR A 204 -30.41 2.27 2.38
N TYR A 205 -29.28 2.58 3.00
CA TYR A 205 -28.38 1.90 3.92
C TYR A 205 -27.77 3.08 4.70
N VAL A 206 -27.72 3.10 6.02
CA VAL A 206 -26.51 2.79 6.77
C VAL A 206 -26.92 3.02 8.24
N LYS A 207 -27.40 1.99 8.93
CA LYS A 207 -27.65 1.97 10.39
C LYS A 207 -27.31 0.59 10.97
N ILE A 208 -26.78 -0.27 10.10
CA ILE A 208 -26.81 -1.69 10.24
C ILE A 208 -26.02 -2.23 9.04
N MET A 209 -24.96 -3.04 9.16
CA MET A 209 -24.64 -3.87 7.98
C MET A 209 -25.65 -5.01 7.84
N VAL A 210 -26.39 -5.33 8.89
CA VAL A 210 -27.24 -6.51 9.01
C VAL A 210 -28.38 -6.41 10.05
N PRO A 211 -29.65 -6.41 9.64
CA PRO A 211 -30.55 -7.47 10.04
C PRO A 211 -30.25 -8.74 9.20
N LEU A 212 -29.34 -8.63 8.21
CA LEU A 212 -29.02 -9.55 7.11
C LEU A 212 -27.87 -10.60 7.18
N THR A 213 -26.85 -10.59 8.05
CA THR A 213 -26.10 -11.83 8.39
C THR A 213 -26.93 -12.74 9.27
N LEU A 214 -27.95 -12.21 9.97
CA LEU A 214 -28.97 -13.01 10.65
C LEU A 214 -29.98 -13.70 9.70
N GLN A 215 -29.90 -13.46 8.38
CA GLN A 215 -30.67 -14.23 7.38
C GLN A 215 -29.81 -15.12 6.48
N LYS A 216 -28.48 -15.11 6.64
CA LYS A 216 -27.56 -15.93 5.84
C LYS A 216 -26.91 -17.09 6.61
N LEU A 217 -27.24 -17.26 7.89
CA LEU A 217 -26.89 -18.44 8.70
C LEU A 217 -28.13 -19.19 9.24
N MET A 218 -29.32 -18.86 8.72
CA MET A 218 -30.50 -19.73 8.70
C MET A 218 -30.71 -20.23 7.27
#